data_AF-A0A7V5JHB3-F1
#
_entry.id   AF-A0A7V5JHB3-F1
#
_cell.length_a   1.000
_cell.length_b   1.000
_cell.length_c   1.000
_cell.angle_alpha   90.00
_cell.angle_beta   90.00
_cell.angle_gamma   90.00
#
_symmetry.space_group_name_H-M   'P 1'
#
loop_
_entity.id
_entity.type
_entity.pdbx_description
1 polymer ?
#
loop_
_entity_poly.entity_id
_entity_poly.type
_entity_poly.pdbx_seq_one_letter_code
_entity_poly.pdbx_strand_id
1 'polypeptide(L)' 'MKPSPAVVRILGIDPGSRITGYGIIDIQGNRHAHVASGVLKVTGDDVASR' A
#
# COMPACT_ATOMS: atom_id res chain seq x y z
N MET A 1 -31.77 10.93 -1.99
CA MET A 1 -30.60 10.32 -2.67
C MET A 1 -29.72 9.71 -1.60
N LYS A 2 -29.51 8.38 -1.57
CA LYS A 2 -28.53 7.79 -0.63
C LYS A 2 -27.12 8.07 -1.18
N PRO A 3 -26.15 8.47 -0.33
CA PRO A 3 -24.78 8.64 -0.81
C PRO A 3 -24.27 7.30 -1.37
N SER A 4 -23.58 7.35 -2.52
CA SER A 4 -22.82 6.19 -2.98
C SER A 4 -21.85 5.78 -1.87
N PRO A 5 -21.66 4.46 -1.65
CA PRO A 5 -20.74 4.00 -0.62
C PRO A 5 -19.36 4.62 -0.88
N ALA A 6 -18.81 5.27 0.15
CA ALA A 6 -17.48 5.88 0.06
C ALA A 6 -16.44 4.80 -0.24
N VAL A 7 -15.54 5.10 -1.18
CA VAL A 7 -14.39 4.24 -1.48
C VAL A 7 -13.34 4.47 -0.40
N VAL A 8 -12.94 3.42 0.30
CA VAL A 8 -11.82 3.45 1.24
C VAL A 8 -10.60 2.86 0.54
N ARG A 9 -9.51 3.63 0.45
CA ARG A 9 -8.23 3.15 -0.07
C ARG A 9 -7.35 2.67 1.06
N ILE A 10 -6.85 1.44 0.96
CA ILE A 10 -5.94 0.83 1.93
C ILE A 10 -4.58 0.62 1.27
N LEU A 11 -3.54 1.04 1.98
CA LEU A 11 -2.14 0.79 1.65
C LEU A 11 -1.57 -0.19 2.67
N GLY A 12 -1.24 -1.40 2.22
CA GLY A 12 -0.43 -2.36 2.98
C GLY A 12 1.05 -2.12 2.72
N ILE A 13 1.85 -2.18 3.77
CA ILE A 13 3.32 -2.02 3.72
C ILE A 13 3.96 -3.28 4.32
N ASP A 14 4.92 -3.85 3.59
CA ASP A 14 5.76 -4.96 4.03
C ASP A 14 7.22 -4.47 4.09
N PRO A 15 7.68 -3.94 5.24
CA PRO A 15 8.97 -3.28 5.33
C PRO A 15 10.13 -4.29 5.30
N GLY A 16 11.16 -3.96 4.54
CA GLY A 16 12.44 -4.67 4.54
C GLY A 16 13.61 -3.70 4.42
N SER A 17 14.79 -4.10 4.88
CA SER A 17 15.96 -3.21 4.98
C SER A 17 16.43 -2.66 3.63
N ARG A 18 16.26 -3.43 2.54
CA ARG A 18 16.66 -3.05 1.18
C ARG A 18 15.49 -3.01 0.20
N ILE A 19 14.42 -3.75 0.52
CA ILE A 19 13.26 -3.91 -0.34
C ILE A 19 12.02 -3.83 0.55
N THR A 20 11.16 -2.84 0.30
CA THR A 20 9.88 -2.69 1.00
C THR A 20 8.75 -3.00 0.01
N GLY A 21 7.94 -4.01 0.29
CA GLY A 21 6.75 -4.31 -0.50
C GLY A 21 5.61 -3.35 -0.18
N TYR A 22 4.74 -3.12 -1.17
CA TYR A 22 3.48 -2.43 -0.95
C TYR A 22 2.34 -3.05 -1.77
N GLY A 23 1.12 -2.92 -1.25
CA GLY A 23 -0.11 -3.28 -1.94
C GLY A 23 -1.20 -2.25 -1.69
N ILE A 24 -1.97 -1.92 -2.71
CA ILE A 24 -3.07 -0.95 -2.65
C ILE A 24 -4.35 -1.64 -3.08
N ILE A 25 -5.38 -1.53 -2.25
CA ILE A 25 -6.74 -1.98 -2.55
C ILE A 25 -7.74 -0.87 -2.30
N ASP A 26 -8.81 -0.86 -3.08
CA ASP A 26 -10.00 -0.06 -2.82
C ASP A 26 -11.09 -0.97 -2.23
N ILE A 27 -11.74 -0.50 -1.17
CA ILE A 27 -12.87 -1.14 -0.51
C ILE A 27 -14.14 -0.30 -0.72
N GLN A 28 -15.19 -0.96 -1.22
CA GLN A 28 -16.54 -0.40 -1.33
C GLN A 28 -17.55 -1.39 -0.75
N GLY A 29 -17.92 -1.19 0.52
CA GLY A 29 -18.76 -2.15 1.24
C GLY A 29 -18.04 -3.49 1.37
N ASN A 30 -18.64 -4.56 0.84
CA ASN A 30 -18.05 -5.91 0.83
C ASN A 30 -17.20 -6.22 -0.41
N ARG A 31 -17.03 -5.26 -1.32
CA ARG A 31 -16.21 -5.44 -2.52
C ARG A 31 -14.81 -4.90 -2.29
N HIS A 32 -13.83 -5.66 -2.76
CA HIS A 32 -12.41 -5.33 -2.77
C HIS A 32 -11.92 -5.31 -4.22
N ALA A 33 -11.16 -4.28 -4.58
CA ALA A 33 -10.51 -4.17 -5.89
C ALA A 33 -9.01 -3.94 -5.71
N HIS A 34 -8.19 -4.74 -6.40
CA HIS A 34 -6.76 -4.49 -6.49
C HIS A 34 -6.51 -3.23 -7.32
N VAL A 35 -5.71 -2.31 -6.79
CA VAL A 35 -5.34 -1.06 -7.47
C VAL A 35 -3.92 -1.17 -8.02
N ALA A 36 -2.96 -1.50 -7.15
CA ALA A 36 -1.55 -1.64 -7.51
C ALA A 36 -0.81 -2.43 -6.44
N SER A 37 0.31 -3.02 -6.82
CA SER A 37 1.28 -3.60 -5.90
C SER A 37 2.68 -3.48 -6.48
N GLY A 38 3.69 -3.56 -5.63
CA GLY A 38 5.06 -3.42 -6.06
C GLY A 38 6.05 -3.47 -4.91
N VAL A 39 7.29 -3.12 -5.23
CA VAL A 39 8.38 -3.02 -4.26
C VAL A 39 9.13 -1.71 -4.45
N LEU A 40 9.53 -1.11 -3.33
CA LEU A 40 10.48 -0.01 -3.27
C LEU A 40 11.86 -0.60 -3.00
N LYS A 41 12.79 -0.41 -3.95
CA LYS A 41 14.20 -0.78 -3.76
C LYS A 41 14.93 0.40 -3.16
N VAL A 42 15.36 0.28 -1.91
CA VAL A 42 16.13 1.30 -1.23
C VAL A 42 17.59 1.16 -1.67
N THR A 43 18.08 2.13 -2.42
CA THR A 43 19.48 2.19 -2.86
C THR A 43 20.23 3.23 -2.05
N GLY A 44 21.07 2.79 -1.13
CA GLY A 44 21.93 3.63 -0.28
C GLY A 44 22.66 2.79 0.76
N ASP A 45 23.88 3.18 1.13
CA ASP A 45 24.68 2.51 2.16
C ASP A 45 24.21 2.82 3.60
N ASP A 46 23.34 3.83 3.76
CA ASP A 46 22.83 4.25 5.06
C ASP A 46 21.38 3.80 5.28
N VAL A 47 21.23 2.62 5.88
CA VAL A 47 19.99 2.21 6.57
C VAL A 47 20.23 2.14 8.10
N ALA A 48 21.44 2.50 8.55
CA ALA A 48 21.85 2.36 9.96
C ALA A 48 22.62 3.57 10.53
N SER A 49 22.49 4.76 9.93
CA SER A 49 22.88 5.99 10.63
C SER A 49 21.79 6.31 11.66
N ARG A 50 21.94 5.71 12.85
CA ARG A 50 21.18 6.02 14.06
C ARG A 50 21.48 7.42 14.55
#